data_AF-A0A2E0Y886-F1
#
_entry.id   AF-A0A2E0Y886-F1
#
_cell.length_a   1.000
_cell.length_b   1.000
_cell.length_c   1.000
_cell.angle_alpha   90.00
_cell.angle_beta   90.00
_cell.angle_gamma   90.00
#
_symmetry.space_group_name_H-M   'P 1'
#
loop_
_entity.id
_entity.type
_entity.pdbx_description
1 polymer ?
#
loop_
_entity_poly.entity_id
_entity_poly.type
_entity_poly.pdbx_seq_one_letter_code
_entity_poly.pdbx_strand_id
1 'polypeptide(L)'
;MTAKNASTPAARQPSIEDLDAAICRMSRDINVAQYRLLLLIREFDDRFGWAKWSFRSCAEWLAWRCGITLSAAREKVRTAQALRGLPQISGAFADGRLSYSKVRALTR
;
A
#
# COMPACT_ATOMS: atom_id res chain seq x y z
N MET A 1 33.03 -40.78 22.80
CA MET A 1 32.76 -39.36 22.51
C MET A 1 33.11 -39.10 21.05
N THR A 2 32.14 -39.19 20.15
CA THR A 2 32.26 -38.76 18.76
C THR A 2 31.09 -37.81 18.50
N ALA A 3 31.38 -36.51 18.55
CA ALA A 3 30.41 -35.47 18.23
C ALA A 3 30.11 -35.52 16.73
N LYS A 4 28.88 -35.92 16.39
CA LYS A 4 28.35 -35.92 15.03
C LYS A 4 28.03 -34.47 14.69
N ASN A 5 28.89 -33.80 13.93
CA ASN A 5 28.62 -32.47 13.37
C ASN A 5 27.32 -32.54 12.55
N ALA A 6 26.26 -31.92 13.06
CA ALA A 6 25.05 -31.67 12.30
C ALA A 6 25.32 -30.48 11.37
N SER A 7 25.57 -30.77 10.10
CA SER A 7 25.65 -29.76 9.05
C SER A 7 24.28 -29.11 8.89
N THR A 8 24.16 -27.84 9.24
CA THR A 8 23.02 -27.01 8.87
C THR A 8 22.86 -27.04 7.34
N PRO A 9 21.70 -27.44 6.78
CA PRO A 9 21.53 -27.44 5.34
C PRO A 9 21.63 -26.01 4.81
N ALA A 10 22.55 -25.77 3.88
CA ALA A 10 22.67 -24.49 3.19
C ALA A 10 21.35 -24.17 2.48
N ALA A 11 20.80 -22.97 2.72
CA ALA A 11 19.54 -22.56 2.12
C ALA A 11 19.66 -22.60 0.59
N ARG A 12 18.83 -23.41 -0.06
CA ARG A 12 18.77 -23.52 -1.52
C ARG A 12 18.34 -22.17 -2.10
N GLN A 13 19.08 -21.67 -3.08
CA GLN A 13 18.73 -20.44 -3.80
C GLN A 13 17.41 -20.67 -4.57
N PRO A 14 16.45 -19.71 -4.54
CA PRO A 14 15.17 -19.86 -5.24
C PRO A 14 15.36 -19.93 -6.76
N SER A 15 14.50 -20.68 -7.45
CA SER A 15 14.48 -20.69 -8.91
C SER A 15 13.91 -19.38 -9.47
N ILE A 16 14.02 -19.17 -10.78
CA ILE A 16 13.43 -18.00 -11.43
C ILE A 16 11.89 -18.05 -11.35
N GLU A 17 11.29 -19.24 -11.44
CA GLU A 17 9.85 -19.45 -11.26
C GLU A 17 9.40 -19.17 -9.83
N ASP A 18 10.20 -19.56 -8.82
CA ASP A 18 9.94 -19.22 -7.42
C ASP A 18 9.94 -17.70 -7.21
N LEU A 19 10.92 -17.00 -7.82
CA LEU A 19 11.02 -15.54 -7.77
C LEU A 19 9.86 -14.86 -8.48
N ASP A 20 9.48 -15.30 -9.68
CA ASP A 20 8.32 -14.78 -10.42
C ASP A 20 7.04 -14.88 -9.59
N ALA A 21 6.78 -16.07 -9.05
CA ALA A 21 5.60 -16.32 -8.24
C ALA A 21 5.62 -15.48 -6.94
N ALA A 22 6.80 -15.30 -6.33
CA ALA A 22 6.97 -14.47 -5.15
C ALA A 22 6.75 -12.98 -5.44
N ILE A 23 7.29 -12.46 -6.54
CA ILE A 23 7.08 -11.06 -6.98
C ILE A 23 5.60 -10.82 -7.24
N CYS A 24 4.93 -11.72 -7.96
CA CYS A 24 3.50 -11.62 -8.25
C CYS A 24 2.66 -11.59 -6.97
N ARG A 25 2.95 -12.47 -6.00
CA ARG A 25 2.28 -12.48 -4.69
C ARG A 25 2.52 -11.18 -3.92
N MET A 26 3.78 -10.76 -3.78
CA MET A 26 4.11 -9.53 -3.05
C MET A 26 3.52 -8.28 -3.69
N SER A 27 3.49 -8.21 -5.02
CA SER A 27 2.85 -7.09 -5.71
C SER A 27 1.36 -6.99 -5.36
N ARG A 28 0.65 -8.13 -5.32
CA ARG A 28 -0.76 -8.16 -4.92
C ARG A 28 -0.94 -7.77 -3.45
N ASP A 29 -0.11 -8.28 -2.56
CA ASP A 29 -0.17 -7.95 -1.13
C ASP A 29 0.10 -6.46 -0.88
N ILE A 30 1.05 -5.88 -1.60
CA ILE A 30 1.31 -4.43 -1.59
C ILE A 30 0.08 -3.66 -2.06
N ASN A 31 -0.59 -4.10 -3.12
CA ASN A 31 -1.81 -3.46 -3.63
C ASN A 31 -2.93 -3.51 -2.59
N VAL A 32 -3.17 -4.67 -1.97
CA VAL A 32 -4.17 -4.83 -0.89
C VAL A 32 -3.84 -3.91 0.29
N ALA A 33 -2.57 -3.84 0.70
CA ALA A 33 -2.13 -2.94 1.77
C ALA A 33 -2.31 -1.46 1.40
N GLN A 34 -2.03 -1.07 0.16
CA GLN A 34 -2.28 0.30 -0.33
C GLN A 34 -3.78 0.63 -0.33
N TYR A 35 -4.65 -0.30 -0.73
CA TYR A 35 -6.10 -0.09 -0.64
C TYR A 35 -6.54 0.20 0.81
N ARG A 36 -6.09 -0.64 1.75
CA ARG A 36 -6.38 -0.45 3.19
C ARG A 36 -5.86 0.89 3.71
N LEU A 37 -4.65 1.29 3.29
CA LEU A 37 -4.10 2.60 3.62
C LEU A 37 -4.98 3.74 3.09
N LEU A 38 -5.48 3.66 1.86
CA LEU A 38 -6.36 4.69 1.32
C LEU A 38 -7.69 4.77 2.09
N LEU A 39 -8.24 3.65 2.57
CA LEU A 39 -9.44 3.68 3.42
C LEU A 39 -9.18 4.42 4.73
N LEU A 40 -8.03 4.19 5.37
CA LEU A 40 -7.63 4.90 6.58
C LEU A 40 -7.42 6.39 6.32
N ILE A 41 -6.78 6.74 5.19
CA ILE A 41 -6.58 8.13 4.78
C ILE A 41 -7.92 8.82 4.57
N ARG A 42 -8.86 8.18 3.87
CA ARG A 42 -10.21 8.73 3.65
C ARG A 42 -10.92 8.98 4.97
N GLU A 43 -10.95 7.99 5.85
CA GLU A 43 -11.62 8.13 7.15
C GLU A 43 -10.98 9.24 8.00
N PHE A 44 -9.65 9.33 7.96
CA PHE A 44 -8.90 10.36 8.67
C PHE A 44 -9.15 11.77 8.10
N ASP A 45 -9.26 11.90 6.78
CA ASP A 45 -9.60 13.15 6.10
C ASP A 45 -11.05 13.56 6.38
N ASP A 46 -12.01 12.64 6.28
CA ASP A 46 -13.44 12.85 6.56
C ASP A 46 -13.69 13.34 7.99
N ARG A 47 -12.88 12.86 8.95
CA ARG A 47 -12.95 13.26 10.37
C ARG A 47 -12.14 14.52 10.70
N PHE A 48 -11.57 15.19 9.70
CA PHE A 48 -10.64 16.30 9.91
C PHE A 48 -9.50 15.95 10.88
N GLY A 49 -9.05 14.69 10.90
CA GLY A 49 -8.13 14.16 11.91
C GLY A 49 -6.78 14.88 11.94
N TRP A 50 -6.39 15.49 10.81
CA TRP A 50 -5.20 16.32 10.68
C TRP A 50 -5.24 17.58 11.56
N ALA A 51 -6.43 18.09 11.89
CA ALA A 51 -6.60 19.27 12.73
C ALA A 51 -6.10 19.06 14.17
N LYS A 52 -6.08 17.81 14.64
CA LYS A 52 -5.53 17.45 15.96
C LYS A 52 -4.07 17.88 16.14
N TRP A 53 -3.31 17.98 15.05
CA TRP A 53 -1.91 18.42 15.05
C TRP A 53 -1.73 19.77 14.34
N SER A 54 -2.78 20.59 14.28
CA SER A 54 -2.76 21.96 13.73
C SER A 54 -2.30 22.08 12.27
N PHE A 55 -2.42 21.02 11.47
CA PHE A 55 -2.23 21.10 10.01
C PHE A 55 -3.47 21.74 9.36
N ARG A 56 -3.35 22.19 8.10
CA ARG A 56 -4.48 22.81 7.35
C ARG A 56 -5.17 21.84 6.39
N SER A 57 -4.62 20.65 6.18
CA SER A 57 -5.23 19.61 5.35
C SER A 57 -4.64 18.23 5.66
N CYS A 58 -5.38 17.18 5.27
CA CYS A 58 -4.89 15.80 5.38
C CYS A 58 -3.60 15.59 4.57
N ALA A 59 -3.49 16.21 3.40
CA ALA A 59 -2.30 16.08 2.55
C ALA A 59 -1.04 16.67 3.21
N GLU A 60 -1.15 17.80 3.91
CA GLU A 60 -0.02 18.37 4.67
C GLU A 60 0.39 17.46 5.83
N TRP A 61 -0.58 16.94 6.58
CA TRP A 61 -0.30 16.00 7.66
C TRP A 61 0.35 14.70 7.13
N LEU A 62 -0.13 14.16 6.01
CA LEU A 62 0.43 12.96 5.36
C LEU A 62 1.86 13.20 4.89
N ALA A 63 2.13 14.35 4.25
CA ALA A 63 3.47 14.68 3.78
C ALA A 63 4.49 14.71 4.93
N TRP A 64 4.12 15.33 6.05
CA TRP A 64 4.94 15.38 7.26
C TRP A 64 5.03 14.01 7.97
N ARG A 65 3.90 13.38 8.28
CA ARG A 65 3.86 12.17 9.11
C ARG A 65 4.41 10.94 8.39
N CYS A 66 4.16 10.82 7.09
CA CYS A 66 4.52 9.65 6.30
C CYS A 66 5.77 9.87 5.43
N GLY A 67 6.42 11.04 5.51
CA GLY A 67 7.67 11.31 4.79
C GLY A 67 7.54 11.25 3.27
N ILE A 68 6.43 11.75 2.71
CA ILE A 68 6.19 11.78 1.26
C ILE A 68 6.05 13.23 0.77
N THR A 69 6.27 13.45 -0.54
CA THR A 69 6.08 14.78 -1.12
C THR A 69 4.61 15.22 -0.98
N LEU A 70 4.38 16.53 -0.83
CA LEU A 70 3.02 17.08 -0.75
C LEU A 70 2.19 16.74 -2.00
N SER A 71 2.81 16.68 -3.18
CA SER A 71 2.16 16.24 -4.42
C SER A 71 1.65 14.79 -4.28
N ALA A 72 2.51 13.85 -3.86
CA ALA A 72 2.12 12.46 -3.65
C ALA A 72 1.03 12.31 -2.58
N ALA A 73 1.10 13.09 -1.49
CA ALA A 73 0.08 13.10 -0.46
C ALA A 73 -1.29 13.55 -0.99
N ARG A 74 -1.34 14.64 -1.78
CA ARG A 74 -2.55 15.13 -2.44
C ARG A 74 -3.15 14.08 -3.38
N GLU A 75 -2.30 13.37 -4.11
CA GLU A 75 -2.77 12.27 -4.97
C GLU A 75 -3.40 11.14 -4.16
N LYS A 76 -2.83 10.76 -3.01
CA LYS A 76 -3.42 9.74 -2.14
C LYS A 76 -4.77 10.18 -1.58
N VAL A 77 -4.89 11.40 -1.06
CA VAL A 77 -6.15 11.93 -0.54
C VAL A 77 -7.23 11.96 -1.63
N ARG A 78 -6.92 12.51 -2.82
CA ARG A 78 -7.86 12.53 -3.95
C ARG A 78 -8.30 11.12 -4.37
N THR A 79 -7.34 10.21 -4.53
CA THR A 79 -7.64 8.82 -4.95
C THR A 79 -8.51 8.12 -3.90
N ALA A 80 -8.20 8.32 -2.61
CA ALA A 80 -8.97 7.77 -1.50
C ALA A 80 -10.42 8.25 -1.48
N GLN A 81 -10.64 9.56 -1.71
CA GLN A 81 -11.99 10.14 -1.78
C GLN A 81 -12.76 9.66 -3.02
N ALA A 82 -12.11 9.61 -4.20
CA ALA A 82 -12.75 9.21 -5.45
C ALA A 82 -13.22 7.74 -5.45
N LEU A 83 -12.50 6.84 -4.76
CA LEU A 83 -12.88 5.42 -4.64
C LEU A 83 -14.27 5.20 -4.03
N ARG A 84 -14.81 6.17 -3.26
CA ARG A 84 -16.17 6.10 -2.69
C ARG A 84 -17.24 5.91 -3.78
N GLY A 85 -17.06 6.51 -4.95
CA GLY A 85 -18.00 6.44 -6.07
C GLY A 85 -17.73 5.33 -7.09
N LEU A 86 -16.71 4.49 -6.87
CA LEU A 86 -16.21 3.53 -7.87
C LEU A 86 -16.15 2.11 -7.31
N PRO A 87 -17.30 1.48 -6.97
CA PRO A 87 -17.33 0.21 -6.24
C PRO A 87 -16.62 -0.94 -6.97
N GLN A 88 -16.68 -0.99 -8.31
CA GLN A 88 -16.00 -2.02 -9.09
C GLN A 88 -14.47 -1.88 -9.04
N ILE A 89 -13.96 -0.65 -9.16
CA ILE A 89 -12.52 -0.35 -9.04
C ILE A 89 -12.05 -0.60 -7.61
N SER A 90 -12.85 -0.17 -6.63
CA SER A 90 -12.60 -0.39 -5.20
C SER A 90 -12.47 -1.88 -4.88
N GLY A 91 -13.41 -2.72 -5.34
CA GLY A 91 -13.35 -4.17 -5.17
C GLY A 91 -12.13 -4.79 -5.83
N ALA A 92 -11.83 -4.43 -7.08
CA ALA A 92 -10.65 -4.93 -7.78
C ALA A 92 -9.33 -4.51 -7.11
N PHE A 93 -9.27 -3.32 -6.51
CA PHE A 93 -8.12 -2.88 -5.74
C PHE A 93 -8.01 -3.60 -4.39
N ALA A 94 -9.15 -3.81 -3.71
CA ALA A 94 -9.22 -4.56 -2.47
C ALA A 94 -8.72 -6.01 -2.61
N ASP A 95 -8.92 -6.62 -3.78
CA ASP A 95 -8.43 -7.96 -4.13
C ASP A 95 -6.97 -7.99 -4.61
N GLY A 96 -6.30 -6.82 -4.64
CA GLY A 96 -4.93 -6.67 -5.14
C GLY A 96 -4.78 -6.80 -6.65
N ARG A 97 -5.90 -6.83 -7.41
CA ARG A 97 -5.91 -6.99 -8.88
C ARG A 97 -5.58 -5.70 -9.63
N LEU A 98 -5.73 -4.55 -8.98
CA LEU A 98 -5.31 -3.25 -9.51
C LEU A 98 -4.18 -2.67 -8.66
N SER A 99 -3.20 -2.06 -9.31
CA SER A 99 -2.15 -1.31 -8.62
C SER A 99 -2.60 0.10 -8.27
N TYR A 100 -2.01 0.69 -7.22
CA TYR A 100 -2.26 2.08 -6.85
C TYR A 100 -2.07 3.04 -8.03
N SER A 101 -1.02 2.84 -8.84
CA SER A 101 -0.78 3.68 -10.03
C SER A 101 -1.92 3.62 -11.04
N LYS A 102 -2.50 2.44 -11.29
CA LYS A 102 -3.63 2.28 -12.19
C LYS A 102 -4.90 2.90 -11.62
N VAL A 103 -5.19 2.66 -10.34
CA VAL A 103 -6.33 3.27 -9.65
C VAL A 103 -6.23 4.79 -9.67
N ARG A 104 -5.08 5.35 -9.27
CA ARG A 104 -4.84 6.80 -9.28
C ARG A 104 -5.04 7.43 -10.66
N ALA A 105 -4.70 6.73 -11.73
CA ALA A 105 -4.91 7.20 -13.10
C ALA A 105 -6.39 7.16 -13.49
N LEU A 106 -7.14 6.14 -13.07
CA LEU A 106 -8.58 6.00 -13.33
C LEU A 106 -9.45 6.98 -12.51
N THR A 107 -8.90 7.56 -11.44
CA THR A 107 -9.57 8.54 -10.57
C THR A 107 -9.08 9.97 -10.79
N ARG A 108 -8.61 10.30 -11.99
CA ARG A 108 -8.17 11.65 -12.37
C ARG A 108 -9.26 12.39 -13.13
#